data_AF-A0A9D7DA04-F1
#
_entry.id   AF-A0A9D7DA04-F1
#
_cell.length_a   1.000
_cell.length_b   1.000
_cell.length_c   1.000
_cell.angle_alpha   90.00
_cell.angle_beta   90.00
_cell.angle_gamma   90.00
#
_symmetry.space_group_name_H-M   'P 1'
#
loop_
_entity.id
_entity.type
_entity.pdbx_description
1 polymer ?
#
loop_
_entity_poly.entity_id
_entity_poly.type
_entity_poly.pdbx_seq_one_letter_code
_entity_poly.pdbx_strand_id
1 'polypeptide(L)' 'MKRFTIVSRLLSTATPGVLGHADTAAEAVKMARGFTEAGKVDVRIGDNQEQKHFDTESFAKQYGVR' A
#
# COMPACT_ATOMS: atom_id res chain seq x y z
N MET A 1 -9.57 10.94 10.55
CA MET A 1 -9.55 10.53 9.13
C MET A 1 -8.70 9.27 9.02
N LYS A 2 -9.14 8.25 8.28
CA LYS A 2 -8.32 7.04 8.05
C LYS A 2 -7.18 7.43 7.10
N ARG A 3 -5.95 7.09 7.44
CA ARG A 3 -4.79 7.32 6.57
C ARG A 3 -4.13 5.98 6.27
N PHE A 4 -3.96 5.69 4.99
CA PHE A 4 -3.28 4.50 4.49
C PHE A 4 -1.85 4.87 4.13
N THR A 5 -0.92 3.95 4.36
CA THR A 5 0.51 4.13 4.07
C THR A 5 0.90 3.11 3.03
N ILE A 6 1.37 3.55 1.86
CA ILE A 6 1.92 2.64 0.86
C ILE A 6 3.38 2.39 1.22
N VAL A 7 3.77 1.12 1.31
CA VAL A 7 5.13 0.69 1.62
C VAL A 7 5.62 -0.27 0.56
N SER A 8 6.93 -0.33 0.34
CA SER A 8 7.57 -1.42 -0.40
C SER A 8 8.64 -2.07 0.46
N ARG A 9 8.75 -3.40 0.41
CA ARG A 9 9.92 -4.07 0.98
C ARG A 9 11.11 -3.87 0.03
N LEU A 10 12.11 -3.13 0.51
CA LEU A 10 13.44 -3.15 -0.10
C LEU A 10 14.08 -4.50 0.22
N LEU A 11 14.53 -5.23 -0.79
CA LEU A 11 15.19 -6.55 -0.67
C LEU A 11 16.41 -6.56 0.27
N SER A 12 16.92 -5.39 0.67
CA SER A 12 18.14 -5.21 1.44
C SER A 12 17.95 -4.63 2.85
N THR A 13 16.75 -4.19 3.25
CA THR A 13 16.55 -3.52 4.55
C THR A 13 15.40 -4.14 5.35
N ALA A 14 15.63 -4.35 6.64
CA ALA A 14 14.64 -4.92 7.57
C ALA A 14 13.37 -4.07 7.71
N THR A 15 13.44 -2.78 7.35
CA THR A 15 12.33 -1.84 7.45
C THR A 15 11.70 -1.59 6.07
N PRO A 16 10.37 -1.73 5.90
CA PRO A 16 9.68 -1.33 4.68
C PRO A 16 9.90 0.15 4.39
N GLY A 17 10.25 0.48 3.15
CA GLY A 17 10.35 1.87 2.72
C GLY A 17 8.96 2.44 2.47
N VAL A 18 8.63 3.58 3.09
CA VAL A 18 7.37 4.29 2.83
C VAL A 18 7.45 4.93 1.45
N LEU A 19 6.50 4.59 0.59
CA LEU A 19 6.36 5.12 -0.77
C LEU A 19 5.41 6.31 -0.83
N GLY A 20 4.37 6.33 0.02
CA GLY A 20 3.38 7.39 0.02
C GLY A 20 2.28 7.20 1.06
N HIS A 21 1.36 8.16 1.11
CA HIS A 21 0.19 8.12 1.98
C HIS A 21 -1.07 8.45 1.18
N ALA A 22 -2.20 7.85 1.58
CA ALA A 22 -3.51 8.09 0.98
C ALA A 22 -4.56 8.33 2.06
N ASP A 23 -5.53 9.19 1.79
CA ASP A 23 -6.65 9.44 2.71
C ASP A 23 -7.85 8.53 2.41
N THR A 24 -7.88 7.92 1.22
CA THR A 24 -8.93 6.99 0.80
C THR A 24 -8.36 5.65 0.32
N ALA A 25 -9.16 4.59 0.46
CA ALA A 25 -8.76 3.26 0.01
C ALA A 25 -8.57 3.19 -1.52
N ALA A 26 -9.41 3.91 -2.27
CA ALA A 26 -9.30 3.98 -3.73
C ALA A 26 -7.98 4.63 -4.18
N GLU A 27 -7.58 5.73 -3.53
CA GLU A 27 -6.29 6.37 -3.80
C GLU A 27 -5.11 5.49 -3.40
N ALA A 28 -5.20 4.80 -2.26
CA ALA A 28 -4.16 3.88 -1.82
C ALA A 28 -3.90 2.77 -2.86
N VAL A 29 -4.98 2.16 -3.38
CA VAL A 29 -4.89 1.14 -4.44
C VAL A 29 -4.32 1.72 -5.73
N LYS A 30 -4.80 2.90 -6.16
CA LYS A 30 -4.30 3.57 -7.37
C LYS A 30 -2.80 3.85 -7.27
N MET A 31 -2.34 4.40 -6.15
CA MET A 31 -0.92 4.66 -5.90
C MET A 31 -0.12 3.38 -5.87
N ALA A 32 -0.58 2.37 -5.14
CA ALA A 32 0.11 1.08 -5.04
C ALA A 32 0.27 0.41 -6.41
N ARG A 33 -0.77 0.40 -7.25
CA ARG A 33 -0.69 -0.08 -8.64
C ARG A 33 0.32 0.72 -9.46
N GLY A 34 0.29 2.06 -9.36
CA GLY A 34 1.27 2.92 -10.04
C GLY A 34 2.72 2.65 -9.63
N PHE A 35 2.97 2.31 -8.35
CA PHE A 35 4.31 1.91 -7.92
C PHE A 35 4.73 0.56 -8.46
N THR A 36 3.81 -0.42 -8.52
CA THR A 36 4.06 -1.72 -9.16
C THR A 36 4.38 -1.55 -10.65
N GLU A 37 3.63 -0.72 -11.37
CA GLU A 37 3.88 -0.38 -12.78
C GLU A 37 5.23 0.33 -12.97
N ALA A 38 5.65 1.15 -12.00
CA ALA A 38 6.97 1.79 -11.96
C ALA A 38 8.12 0.83 -11.57
N GLY A 39 7.85 -0.47 -11.42
CA GLY A 39 8.86 -1.49 -11.12
C GLY A 39 9.22 -1.63 -9.64
N LYS A 40 8.41 -1.08 -8.72
CA LYS A 40 8.59 -1.37 -7.29
C LYS A 40 8.11 -2.77 -6.98
N VAL A 41 8.88 -3.48 -6.17
CA VAL A 41 8.62 -4.87 -5.78
C VAL A 41 8.02 -4.90 -4.37
N ASP A 42 7.13 -5.87 -4.12
CA ASP A 42 6.51 -6.09 -2.81
C ASP A 42 5.83 -4.83 -2.24
N VAL A 43 5.05 -4.15 -3.09
CA VAL A 43 4.24 -2.98 -2.73
C VAL A 43 3.02 -3.44 -1.92
N ARG A 44 2.85 -2.85 -0.73
CA ARG A 44 1.76 -3.15 0.20
C ARG A 44 1.13 -1.88 0.73
N ILE A 45 -0.11 -2.00 1.17
CA ILE A 45 -0.88 -0.91 1.77
C ILE A 45 -1.03 -1.20 3.26
N GLY A 46 -0.39 -0.36 4.06
CA GLY A 46 -0.53 -0.31 5.50
C GLY A 46 -1.79 0.44 5.91
N ASP A 47 -2.62 -0.20 6.71
CA ASP A 47 -3.67 0.49 7.46
C ASP A 47 -3.10 0.95 8.80
N ASN A 48 -2.93 2.27 8.97
CA ASN A 48 -2.36 2.83 10.20
C ASN A 48 -3.28 2.61 11.42
N GLN A 49 -4.57 2.29 11.23
CA GLN A 49 -5.45 1.96 12.36
C GLN A 49 -5.22 0.52 12.85
N GLU A 50 -4.99 -0.41 11.93
CA GLU A 50 -4.83 -1.83 12.27
C GLU A 50 -3.37 -2.28 12.39
N GLN A 51 -2.40 -1.42 12.04
CA GLN A 51 -0.97 -1.76 11.95
C GLN A 51 -0.71 -3.00 11.07
N LYS A 52 -1.59 -3.25 10.11
CA LYS A 52 -1.52 -4.37 9.17
C LYS A 52 -1.15 -3.87 7.79
N HIS A 53 -0.34 -4.64 7.10
CA HIS A 53 0.00 -4.42 5.69
C HIS A 53 -0.67 -5.47 4.84
N PHE A 54 -1.36 -5.03 3.80
CA PHE A 54 -2.08 -5.88 2.87
C PHE A 54 -1.48 -5.73 1.47
N ASP A 55 -1.48 -6.82 0.70
CA ASP A 55 -1.19 -6.73 -0.73
C ASP A 55 -2.27 -5.89 -1.42
N THR A 56 -1.89 -5.17 -2.48
CA THR A 56 -2.77 -4.23 -3.18
C THR A 56 -4.12 -4.82 -3.57
N GLU A 57 -4.13 -6.03 -4.13
CA GLU A 57 -5.37 -6.69 -4.60
C GLU A 57 -6.24 -7.21 -3.44
N SER A 58 -5.62 -7.72 -2.37
CA SER A 58 -6.32 -8.12 -1.15
C SER A 58 -6.98 -6.92 -0.47
N PHE A 59 -6.25 -5.81 -0.38
CA PHE A 59 -6.76 -4.55 0.13
C PHE A 59 -7.91 -4.00 -0.74
N ALA A 60 -7.74 -4.00 -2.07
CA ALA A 60 -8.78 -3.56 -2.99
C ALA A 60 -10.08 -4.35 -2.79
N LYS A 61 -9.99 -5.68 -2.67
CA LYS A 61 -11.14 -6.56 -2.41
C LYS A 61 -11.80 -6.29 -1.06
N GLN A 62 -11.02 -6.11 0.00
CA GLN A 62 -11.53 -5.83 1.35
C GLN A 62 -12.29 -4.49 1.41
N TYR A 63 -11.82 -3.49 0.66
CA TYR A 63 -12.38 -2.15 0.64
C TYR A 63 -13.37 -1.90 -0.51
N GLY A 64 -13.67 -2.93 -1.33
CA GLY A 64 -14.61 -2.81 -2.46
C GLY A 64 -14.11 -1.93 -3.60
N VAL A 65 -12.80 -1.74 -3.73
CA VAL A 65 -12.15 -0.99 -4.81
C VAL A 65 -11.98 -1.90 -6.02
N ARG A 66 -12.41 -1.45 -7.21
CA ARG A 66 -12.21 -2.15 -8.49
C ARG A 66 -11.03 -1.54 -9.25
#